data_AF-A0AA40SAE7-F1
#
_entry.id   AF-A0AA40SAE7-F1
#
_cell.length_a   1.000
_cell.length_b   1.000
_cell.length_c   1.000
_cell.angle_alpha   90.00
_cell.angle_beta   90.00
_cell.angle_gamma   90.00
#
_symmetry.space_group_name_H-M   'P 1'
#
loop_
_entity.id
_entity.type
_entity.pdbx_description
1 polymer ?
#
loop_
_entity_poly.entity_id
_entity_poly.type
_entity_poly.pdbx_seq_one_letter_code
_entity_poly.pdbx_strand_id
1 'polypeptide(L)'
;MERAVRMVLDIRAQDPGRAGVVGAVGDLMKIHPEVLRHWVKKAEAIRPEPTAEVPGDDQLRNLEREVRDLRRANAVLRAAALMFASELELAQPR
;
A
#
# COMPACT_ATOMS: atom_id res chain seq x y z
N MET A 1 -10.58 -11.51 5.58
CA MET A 1 -10.75 -10.12 6.07
C MET A 1 -10.87 -9.12 4.93
N GLU A 2 -9.94 -9.11 3.98
CA GLU A 2 -9.89 -8.17 2.84
C GLU A 2 -11.18 -8.08 2.02
N ARG A 3 -11.81 -9.23 1.70
CA ARG A 3 -13.10 -9.28 0.98
C ARG A 3 -14.24 -8.58 1.72
N ALA A 4 -14.32 -8.73 3.05
CA ALA A 4 -15.37 -8.10 3.85
C ALA A 4 -15.17 -6.58 3.94
N VAL A 5 -13.91 -6.14 4.09
CA VAL A 5 -13.56 -4.71 4.08
C VAL A 5 -13.88 -4.08 2.73
N ARG A 6 -13.51 -4.71 1.61
CA ARG A 6 -13.84 -4.22 0.27
C ARG A 6 -15.36 -4.12 0.06
N MET A 7 -16.12 -5.13 0.47
CA MET A 7 -17.58 -5.11 0.38
C MET A 7 -18.21 -3.95 1.16
N VAL A 8 -17.72 -3.64 2.37
CA VAL A 8 -18.19 -2.47 3.14
C VAL A 8 -17.89 -1.17 2.39
N LEU A 9 -16.68 -1.01 1.85
CA LEU A 9 -16.27 0.19 1.15
C LEU A 9 -17.05 0.39 -0.16
N ASP A 10 -17.31 -0.69 -0.90
CA ASP A 10 -18.07 -0.64 -2.15
C ASP A 10 -19.53 -0.25 -1.89
N ILE A 11 -20.17 -0.82 -0.85
CA ILE A 11 -21.55 -0.47 -0.47
C ILE A 11 -21.62 1.00 -0.01
N ARG A 12 -20.65 1.46 0.80
CA ARG A 12 -20.58 2.87 1.22
C ARG A 12 -20.33 3.84 0.06
N ALA A 13 -19.59 3.43 -0.96
CA ALA A 13 -19.35 4.25 -2.15
C ALA A 13 -20.60 4.37 -3.03
N GLN A 14 -21.44 3.33 -3.06
CA GLN A 14 -22.70 3.33 -3.82
C GLN A 14 -23.83 4.06 -3.08
N ASP A 15 -23.87 3.96 -1.75
CA ASP A 15 -24.89 4.58 -0.90
C ASP A 15 -24.25 5.18 0.37
N PRO A 16 -23.73 6.41 0.27
CA PRO A 16 -23.03 7.09 1.38
C PRO A 16 -23.92 7.36 2.61
N GLY A 17 -25.24 7.38 2.43
CA GLY A 17 -26.21 7.60 3.50
C GLY A 17 -26.58 6.34 4.29
N ARG A 18 -26.12 5.16 3.84
CA ARG A 18 -26.51 3.88 4.43
C ARG A 18 -25.82 3.65 5.78
N ALA A 19 -26.59 3.76 6.85
CA ALA A 19 -26.17 3.33 8.17
C ALA A 19 -26.10 1.79 8.27
N GLY A 20 -25.30 1.27 9.20
CA GLY A 20 -25.30 -0.16 9.54
C GLY A 20 -24.62 -1.11 8.55
N VAL A 21 -23.97 -0.62 7.49
CA VAL A 21 -23.28 -1.45 6.47
C VAL A 21 -22.27 -2.42 7.08
N VAL A 22 -21.49 -1.97 8.08
CA VAL A 22 -20.50 -2.81 8.76
C VAL A 22 -21.17 -3.98 9.51
N GLY A 23 -22.32 -3.74 10.15
CA GLY A 23 -23.09 -4.79 10.84
C GLY A 23 -23.63 -5.82 9.85
N ALA A 24 -24.28 -5.36 8.79
CA ALA A 24 -24.85 -6.22 7.76
C ALA A 24 -23.78 -7.10 7.08
N VAL A 25 -22.61 -6.55 6.75
CA VAL A 25 -21.50 -7.33 6.18
C VAL A 25 -20.86 -8.26 7.22
N GLY A 26 -20.81 -7.85 8.50
CA GLY A 26 -20.37 -8.69 9.61
C GLY A 26 -21.24 -9.94 9.76
N ASP A 27 -22.56 -9.78 9.74
CA ASP A 27 -23.52 -10.88 9.84
C ASP A 27 -23.46 -11.82 8.62
N LEU A 28 -23.32 -11.24 7.42
CA LEU A 28 -23.19 -11.98 6.17
C LEU A 28 -21.91 -12.83 6.12
N MET A 29 -20.79 -12.28 6.60
CA MET A 29 -19.48 -12.92 6.54
C MET A 29 -19.12 -13.69 7.81
N LYS A 30 -20.02 -13.71 8.81
CA LYS A 30 -19.77 -14.27 10.16
C LYS A 30 -18.53 -13.69 10.83
N ILE A 31 -18.33 -12.37 10.68
CA ILE A 31 -17.24 -11.61 11.29
C ILE A 31 -17.84 -10.70 12.35
N HIS A 32 -17.22 -10.65 13.53
CA HIS A 32 -17.64 -9.74 14.59
C HIS A 32 -17.62 -8.28 14.08
N PRO A 33 -18.73 -7.52 14.18
CA PRO A 33 -18.84 -6.18 13.59
C PRO A 33 -17.74 -5.22 14.04
N GLU A 34 -17.30 -5.33 15.29
CA GLU A 34 -16.25 -4.45 15.83
C GLU A 34 -14.86 -4.74 15.23
N VAL A 35 -14.58 -6.01 14.93
CA VAL A 35 -13.35 -6.39 14.21
C VAL A 35 -13.43 -5.82 12.80
N LEU A 36 -14.57 -5.95 12.12
CA LEU A 36 -14.75 -5.40 10.78
C LEU A 36 -14.63 -3.86 10.77
N ARG A 37 -15.19 -3.17 11.76
CA ARG A 37 -15.05 -1.72 11.92
C ARG A 37 -13.58 -1.30 12.04
N HIS A 38 -12.79 -2.00 12.86
CA HIS A 38 -11.37 -1.73 13.02
C HIS A 38 -10.62 -1.84 11.68
N TRP A 39 -10.84 -2.91 10.94
CA TRP A 39 -10.16 -3.14 9.67
C TRP A 39 -10.63 -2.21 8.54
N VAL A 40 -11.91 -1.82 8.54
CA VAL A 40 -12.42 -0.79 7.60
C VAL A 40 -11.75 0.55 7.89
N LYS A 41 -11.68 0.99 9.15
CA LYS A 41 -10.98 2.23 9.54
C LYS A 41 -9.50 2.21 9.14
N LYS A 42 -8.83 1.07 9.32
CA LYS A 42 -7.43 0.90 8.90
C LYS A 42 -7.28 0.98 7.38
N ALA A 43 -8.22 0.42 6.62
CA ALA A 43 -8.20 0.48 5.17
C ALA A 43 -8.52 1.90 4.65
N GLU A 44 -9.44 2.63 5.29
CA GLU A 44 -9.71 4.04 4.99
C GLU A 44 -8.49 4.93 5.25
N ALA A 45 -7.71 4.66 6.30
CA ALA A 45 -6.47 5.39 6.58
C ALA A 45 -5.31 5.09 5.60
N ILE A 46 -5.32 3.92 4.96
CA ILE A 46 -4.32 3.54 3.93
C ILE A 46 -4.76 4.02 2.55
N ARG A 47 -6.08 4.17 2.33
CA ARG A 47 -6.58 4.75 1.09
C ARG A 47 -6.19 6.22 1.07
N PRO A 48 -5.44 6.71 0.08
CA PRO A 48 -5.34 8.15 -0.09
C PRO A 48 -6.76 8.68 -0.22
N GLU A 49 -7.08 9.74 0.52
CA GLU A 49 -8.36 10.42 0.35
C GLU A 49 -8.60 10.71 -1.14
N PRO A 50 -9.85 10.75 -1.63
CA PRO A 50 -10.16 11.28 -2.94
C PRO A 50 -9.99 12.82 -2.95
N THR A 51 -8.83 13.30 -2.49
CA THR A 51 -8.28 14.63 -2.73
C THR A 51 -6.76 14.48 -2.84
N ALA A 52 -6.29 13.62 -3.72
CA ALA A 52 -4.99 13.87 -4.34
C ALA A 52 -5.30 14.75 -5.55
N GLU A 53 -5.09 16.06 -5.41
CA GLU A 53 -4.85 16.94 -6.54
C GLU A 53 -3.96 16.18 -7.51
N VAL A 54 -4.40 16.03 -8.78
CA VAL A 54 -3.54 15.50 -9.83
C VAL A 54 -2.25 16.32 -9.75
N PRO A 55 -1.08 15.70 -9.46
CA PRO A 55 0.17 16.45 -9.39
C PRO A 55 0.31 17.20 -10.71
N GLY A 56 0.42 18.53 -10.65
CA GLY A 56 0.70 19.32 -11.85
C GLY A 56 1.95 18.77 -12.56
N ASP A 57 2.07 19.00 -13.87
CA ASP A 57 3.14 18.45 -14.71
C ASP A 57 4.55 18.64 -14.10
N ASP A 58 4.77 19.73 -13.36
CA ASP A 58 6.03 20.03 -12.69
C ASP A 58 6.33 19.09 -11.51
N GLN A 59 5.33 18.78 -10.69
CA GLN A 59 5.48 17.86 -9.56
C GLN A 59 5.70 16.43 -10.06
N LEU A 60 5.00 16.03 -11.11
CA LEU A 60 5.19 14.73 -11.75
C LEU A 60 6.62 14.59 -12.32
N ARG A 61 7.10 15.60 -13.04
CA ARG A 61 8.48 15.63 -13.56
C ARG A 61 9.52 15.59 -12.45
N ASN A 62 9.27 16.26 -11.33
CA ASN A 62 10.18 16.22 -10.19
C ASN A 62 10.24 14.83 -9.56
N LEU A 63 9.08 14.20 -9.36
CA LEU A 63 8.97 12.82 -8.89
C LEU A 63 9.65 11.82 -9.84
N GLU A 64 9.49 11.97 -11.15
CA GLU A 64 10.16 11.11 -12.13
C GLU A 64 11.68 11.23 -12.08
N ARG A 65 12.22 12.45 -11.87
CA ARG A 65 13.65 12.67 -11.66
C ARG A 65 14.13 12.01 -10.38
N GLU A 66 13.41 12.21 -9.28
CA GLU A 66 13.77 11.62 -7.98
C GLU A 66 13.77 10.09 -8.05
N VAL A 67 12.75 9.49 -8.66
CA VAL A 67 12.70 8.04 -8.89
C VAL A 67 13.86 7.54 -9.73
N ARG A 68 14.26 8.28 -10.77
CA ARG A 68 15.41 7.94 -11.61
C ARG A 68 16.72 7.99 -10.83
N ASP A 69 16.90 9.03 -10.03
CA ASP A 69 18.11 9.22 -9.23
C ASP A 69 18.23 8.14 -8.13
N LEU A 70 17.13 7.83 -7.46
CA LEU A 70 17.05 6.75 -6.49
C LEU A 70 17.38 5.39 -7.13
N ARG A 71 16.85 5.10 -8.32
CA ARG A 71 17.17 3.85 -9.04
C ARG A 71 18.64 3.76 -9.41
N ARG A 72 19.26 4.88 -9.83
CA ARG A 72 20.69 4.93 -10.15
C ARG A 72 21.54 4.69 -8.91
N ALA A 73 21.21 5.33 -7.78
CA ALA A 73 21.90 5.11 -6.52
C ALA A 73 21.75 3.64 -6.06
N ASN A 74 20.55 3.07 -6.17
CA ASN A 74 20.31 1.68 -5.81
C ASN A 74 21.12 0.72 -6.68
N ALA A 75 21.29 1.00 -7.97
CA ALA A 75 22.10 0.19 -8.87
C ALA A 75 23.59 0.17 -8.44
N VAL A 76 24.15 1.32 -8.04
CA VAL A 76 25.52 1.39 -7.52
C VAL A 76 25.66 0.59 -6.23
N LEU A 77 24.71 0.74 -5.30
CA LEU A 77 24.72 0.01 -4.04
C LEU A 77 24.59 -1.51 -4.26
N ARG A 78 23.74 -1.94 -5.18
CA ARG A 78 23.61 -3.36 -5.55
C ARG A 78 24.90 -3.89 -6.19
N ALA A 79 25.52 -3.11 -7.07
CA ALA A 79 26.79 -3.50 -7.68
C ALA A 79 27.91 -3.64 -6.63
N ALA A 80 27.99 -2.70 -5.69
CA ALA A 80 28.93 -2.78 -4.57
C ALA A 80 28.64 -4.01 -3.69
N ALA A 81 27.37 -4.27 -3.36
CA ALA A 81 26.96 -5.44 -2.58
C ALA A 81 27.33 -6.76 -3.28
N LEU A 82 27.16 -6.84 -4.61
CA LEU A 82 27.58 -8.00 -5.40
C LEU A 82 29.09 -8.18 -5.38
N MET A 83 29.88 -7.11 -5.54
CA MET A 83 31.34 -7.17 -5.46
C MET A 83 31.80 -7.68 -4.08
N PHE A 84 31.24 -7.13 -3.00
CA PHE A 84 31.57 -7.60 -1.65
C PHE A 84 31.16 -9.05 -1.41
N ALA A 85 29.99 -9.48 -1.92
CA ALA A 85 29.58 -10.88 -1.83
C ALA A 85 30.56 -11.80 -2.58
N SER A 86 31.01 -11.43 -3.78
CA SER A 86 32.01 -12.22 -4.53
C SER A 86 33.37 -12.30 -3.84
N GLU A 87 33.83 -11.21 -3.22
CA GLU A 87 35.08 -11.20 -2.42
C GLU A 87 34.95 -12.12 -1.18
N LEU A 88 33.77 -12.13 -0.53
CA LEU A 88 33.51 -13.01 0.60
C LEU A 88 33.39 -14.49 0.20
N GLU A 89 32.86 -14.80 -0.99
CA GLU A 89 32.82 -16.17 -1.52
C GLU A 89 34.22 -16.70 -1.90
N LEU A 90 35.10 -15.84 -2.41
CA LEU A 90 36.49 -16.20 -2.72
C LEU A 90 37.36 -16.35 -1.46
N ALA A 91 36.99 -15.71 -0.35
CA ALA A 91 37.70 -15.76 0.92
C ALA A 91 37.35 -16.97 1.81
N GLN A 92 36.43 -17.85 1.39
CA GLN A 92 36.08 -19.06 2.14
C GLN A 92 37.15 -20.15 1.93
N PRO A 93 37.85 -20.61 2.99
CA PRO A 93 38.81 -21.70 2.87
C PRO A 93 38.10 -23.03 2.57
N ARG A 94 38.70 -23.88 1.73
CA ARG A 94 38.29 -25.27 1.49
C ARG A 94 38.46 -26.14 2.73
#